data_AF-A0A9P1BS46-F1
#
_entry.id   AF-A0A9P1BS46-F1
#
_cell.length_a   1.000
_cell.length_b   1.000
_cell.length_c   1.000
_cell.angle_alpha   90.00
_cell.angle_beta   90.00
_cell.angle_gamma   90.00
#
_symmetry.space_group_name_H-M   'P 1'
#
loop_
_entity.id
_entity.type
_entity.pdbx_description
1 polymer ?
#
loop_
_entity_poly.entity_id
_entity_poly.type
_entity_poly.pdbx_seq_one_letter_code
_entity_poly.pdbx_strand_id
1 'polypeptide(L)'
;MASAVNESAEVNVSVLNLAGDVVATWRGAVETSIQTVKREVAKRGGPPPACQVLSLEENHLKDEETFRDLKCTGDLTLTLVTTGGLNVWKLINTLMDPKGGPEYLQDIAEEDLLRLCELSSRVFLSEAPVLHVPDGVVVFGSLSGEFHQLRHIFATCGDVLTTRYVGLGNYCNRGEHGIETLGLLFSYKCMFPENFILLRGKHVCVVQNRVLCVCSGLSCEHGFDFLQRLERPTDIPDEGFLCDLLWAEPDLHIAGFSDSIRDGNKFGPDVVQNFLRANNFEMMCRTAVVDEGFEWFGDTKLVTIISVANYAGEFNNKGAVMLIDDNGNATFSVFESGAAPKAPRQRSLSPSSAPAALAPLAKDAAG
;
A
#
# COMPACT_ATOMS: atom_id res chain seq x y z
N MET A 1 -63.44 -20.21 -8.70
CA MET A 1 -62.07 -20.44 -8.19
C MET A 1 -61.12 -20.40 -9.37
N ALA A 2 -60.45 -19.27 -9.59
CA ALA A 2 -59.30 -19.21 -10.49
C ALA A 2 -58.13 -18.75 -9.62
N SER A 3 -57.41 -19.73 -9.10
CA SER A 3 -56.19 -19.58 -8.32
C SER A 3 -55.08 -19.15 -9.27
N ALA A 4 -55.01 -17.85 -9.60
CA ALA A 4 -53.80 -17.27 -10.16
C ALA A 4 -52.80 -17.10 -9.01
N VAL A 5 -52.11 -18.19 -8.68
CA VAL A 5 -50.84 -18.07 -7.96
C VAL A 5 -49.90 -17.44 -8.97
N ASN A 6 -49.74 -16.12 -8.88
CA ASN A 6 -48.61 -15.44 -9.47
C ASN A 6 -47.40 -15.92 -8.67
N GLU A 7 -46.91 -17.13 -8.97
CA GLU A 7 -45.61 -17.59 -8.49
C GLU A 7 -44.61 -16.58 -9.06
N SER A 8 -44.21 -15.63 -8.22
CA SER A 8 -43.06 -14.78 -8.48
C SER A 8 -41.91 -15.71 -8.83
N ALA A 9 -41.52 -15.75 -10.10
CA ALA A 9 -40.48 -16.65 -10.58
C ALA A 9 -39.24 -16.46 -9.69
N GLU A 10 -38.75 -17.54 -9.12
CA GLU A 10 -37.58 -17.54 -8.25
C GLU A 10 -36.34 -18.05 -9.01
N VAL A 11 -35.18 -17.62 -8.54
CA VAL A 11 -33.88 -18.07 -9.00
C VAL A 11 -33.08 -18.57 -7.79
N ASN A 12 -32.48 -19.75 -7.92
CA ASN A 12 -31.44 -20.21 -7.01
C ASN A 12 -30.09 -19.97 -7.69
N VAL A 13 -29.23 -19.19 -7.05
CA VAL A 13 -27.96 -18.79 -7.61
C VAL A 13 -26.85 -19.45 -6.81
N SER A 14 -26.01 -20.23 -7.49
CA SER A 14 -24.71 -20.66 -6.97
C SER A 14 -23.64 -19.79 -7.59
N VAL A 15 -22.84 -19.13 -6.77
CA VAL A 15 -21.68 -18.36 -7.22
C VAL A 15 -20.45 -19.24 -7.04
N LEU A 16 -19.74 -19.53 -8.14
CA LEU A 16 -18.51 -20.31 -8.14
C LEU A 16 -17.29 -19.40 -8.22
N ASN A 17 -16.18 -19.78 -7.58
CA ASN A 17 -14.87 -19.21 -7.91
C ASN A 17 -14.34 -19.83 -9.23
N LEU A 18 -13.15 -19.41 -9.67
CA LEU A 18 -12.53 -19.92 -10.90
C LEU A 18 -12.00 -21.37 -10.79
N ALA A 19 -11.88 -21.91 -9.56
CA ALA A 19 -11.60 -23.32 -9.33
C ALA A 19 -12.87 -24.20 -9.37
N GLY A 20 -14.06 -23.59 -9.50
CA GLY A 20 -15.34 -24.28 -9.50
C GLY A 20 -15.94 -24.52 -8.11
N ASP A 21 -15.33 -24.00 -7.04
CA ASP A 21 -15.88 -24.10 -5.68
C ASP A 21 -17.03 -23.11 -5.48
N VAL A 22 -18.09 -23.55 -4.78
CA VAL A 22 -19.21 -22.68 -4.41
C VAL A 22 -18.77 -21.71 -3.32
N VAL A 23 -18.67 -20.42 -3.65
CA VAL A 23 -18.34 -19.34 -2.71
C VAL A 23 -19.56 -18.73 -2.03
N ALA A 24 -20.72 -18.74 -2.70
CA ALA A 24 -21.97 -18.27 -2.12
C ALA A 24 -23.17 -18.93 -2.79
N THR A 25 -24.26 -19.04 -2.04
CA THR A 25 -25.57 -19.40 -2.58
C THR A 25 -26.59 -18.36 -2.19
N TRP A 26 -27.48 -18.01 -3.11
CA TRP A 26 -28.55 -17.04 -2.89
C TRP A 26 -29.85 -17.53 -3.53
N ARG A 27 -31.00 -17.21 -2.93
CA ARG A 27 -32.32 -17.51 -3.48
C ARG A 27 -33.21 -16.28 -3.37
N GLY A 28 -33.97 -16.00 -4.43
CA GLY A 28 -34.99 -14.97 -4.39
C GLY A 28 -35.63 -14.71 -5.75
N ALA A 29 -36.37 -13.61 -5.84
CA ALA A 29 -37.19 -13.30 -7.01
C ALA A 29 -36.35 -12.83 -8.21
N VAL A 30 -36.82 -13.09 -9.43
CA VAL A 30 -36.14 -12.72 -10.70
C VAL A 30 -35.89 -11.22 -10.87
N GLU A 31 -36.60 -10.37 -10.13
CA GLU A 31 -36.48 -8.92 -10.09
C GLU A 31 -35.27 -8.46 -9.28
N THR A 32 -34.57 -9.39 -8.64
CA THR A 32 -33.38 -9.07 -7.87
C THR A 32 -32.25 -8.64 -8.79
N SER A 33 -31.68 -7.46 -8.53
CA SER A 33 -30.52 -6.94 -9.22
C SER A 33 -29.25 -7.73 -8.88
N ILE A 34 -28.31 -7.83 -9.82
CA ILE A 34 -26.99 -8.43 -9.59
C ILE A 34 -26.26 -7.78 -8.43
N GLN A 35 -26.45 -6.48 -8.18
CA GLN A 35 -25.89 -5.80 -7.01
C GLN A 35 -26.32 -6.41 -5.67
N THR A 36 -27.53 -6.96 -5.59
CA THR A 36 -28.03 -7.63 -4.37
C THR A 36 -27.34 -8.99 -4.19
N VAL A 37 -27.09 -9.71 -5.29
CA VAL A 37 -26.33 -10.96 -5.29
C VAL A 37 -24.89 -10.70 -4.83
N LYS A 38 -24.26 -9.64 -5.36
CA LYS A 38 -22.92 -9.22 -4.93
C LYS A 38 -22.88 -8.90 -3.43
N ARG A 39 -23.90 -8.21 -2.89
CA ARG A 39 -24.00 -7.98 -1.44
C ARG A 39 -24.12 -9.28 -0.64
N GLU A 40 -24.83 -10.29 -1.15
CA GLU A 40 -24.91 -11.59 -0.48
C GLU A 40 -23.57 -12.33 -0.50
N VAL A 41 -22.87 -12.34 -1.63
CA VAL A 41 -21.52 -12.88 -1.75
C VAL A 41 -20.60 -12.24 -0.71
N ALA A 42 -20.64 -10.91 -0.59
CA ALA A 42 -19.85 -10.18 0.40
C ALA A 42 -20.21 -10.55 1.86
N LYS A 43 -21.51 -10.68 2.17
CA LYS A 43 -21.99 -11.10 3.51
C LYS A 43 -21.50 -12.49 3.89
N ARG A 44 -21.24 -13.36 2.92
CA ARG A 44 -20.75 -14.73 3.13
C ARG A 44 -19.22 -14.84 3.07
N GLY A 45 -18.52 -13.71 3.19
CA GLY A 45 -17.05 -13.67 3.22
C GLY A 45 -16.40 -13.58 1.84
N GLY A 46 -17.18 -13.39 0.78
CA GLY A 46 -16.67 -13.03 -0.55
C GLY A 46 -16.20 -11.57 -0.62
N PRO A 47 -15.61 -11.15 -1.76
CA PRO A 47 -15.07 -9.80 -1.93
C PRO A 47 -16.13 -8.70 -1.70
N PRO A 48 -15.75 -7.45 -1.40
CA PRO A 48 -16.69 -6.32 -1.41
C PRO A 48 -17.42 -6.23 -2.77
N PRO A 49 -18.70 -5.79 -2.82
CA PRO A 49 -19.47 -5.79 -4.08
C PRO A 49 -18.80 -5.04 -5.23
N ALA A 50 -18.15 -3.92 -4.93
CA ALA A 50 -17.42 -3.13 -5.92
C ALA A 50 -16.22 -3.87 -6.56
N CYS A 51 -15.68 -4.88 -5.87
CA CYS A 51 -14.57 -5.70 -6.34
C CYS A 51 -15.03 -7.02 -6.99
N GLN A 52 -16.33 -7.27 -7.05
CA GLN A 52 -16.87 -8.49 -7.64
C GLN A 52 -17.22 -8.28 -9.11
N VAL A 53 -16.70 -9.15 -9.97
CA VAL A 53 -17.18 -9.32 -11.34
C VAL A 53 -17.91 -10.65 -11.39
N LEU A 54 -19.24 -10.60 -11.53
CA LEU A 54 -20.05 -11.80 -11.73
C LEU A 54 -20.27 -11.98 -13.22
N SER A 55 -20.07 -13.19 -13.71
CA SER A 55 -20.35 -13.55 -15.10
C SER A 55 -21.35 -14.69 -15.14
N LEU A 56 -22.29 -14.60 -16.09
CA LEU A 56 -23.12 -15.73 -16.48
C LEU A 56 -22.56 -16.27 -17.78
N GLU A 57 -22.14 -17.54 -17.77
CA GLU A 57 -21.35 -18.13 -18.85
C GLU A 57 -20.06 -17.30 -19.08
N GLU A 58 -20.04 -16.45 -20.11
CA GLU A 58 -18.91 -15.57 -20.45
C GLU A 58 -19.25 -14.07 -20.39
N ASN A 59 -20.51 -13.73 -20.08
CA ASN A 59 -20.98 -12.35 -20.10
C ASN A 59 -20.86 -11.71 -18.72
N HIS A 60 -20.06 -10.64 -18.62
CA HIS A 60 -19.96 -9.83 -17.41
C HIS A 60 -21.28 -9.11 -17.14
N LEU A 61 -21.80 -9.32 -15.94
CA LEU A 61 -23.07 -8.78 -15.51
C LEU A 61 -22.89 -7.39 -14.88
N LYS A 62 -23.79 -6.47 -15.21
CA LYS A 62 -23.85 -5.12 -14.61
C LYS A 62 -24.67 -5.13 -13.33
N ASP A 63 -24.39 -4.18 -12.45
CA ASP A 63 -25.00 -4.11 -11.12
C ASP A 63 -26.52 -3.95 -11.15
N GLU A 64 -27.03 -3.19 -12.11
CA GLU A 64 -28.44 -2.89 -12.31
C GLU A 64 -29.24 -3.99 -13.02
N GLU A 65 -28.59 -4.93 -13.71
CA GLU A 65 -29.29 -6.02 -14.40
C GLU A 65 -30.01 -6.91 -13.38
N THR A 66 -31.20 -7.37 -13.75
CA THR A 66 -31.96 -8.35 -12.96
C THR A 66 -31.97 -9.71 -13.67
N PHE A 67 -32.26 -10.78 -12.94
CA PHE A 67 -32.41 -12.10 -13.59
C PHE A 67 -33.54 -12.13 -14.62
N ARG A 68 -34.54 -11.26 -14.47
CA ARG A 68 -35.59 -11.05 -15.49
C ARG A 68 -35.01 -10.46 -16.77
N ASP A 69 -34.13 -9.47 -16.69
CA ASP A 69 -33.47 -8.86 -17.86
C ASP A 69 -32.60 -9.87 -18.59
N LEU A 70 -31.93 -10.73 -17.81
CA LEU A 70 -31.12 -11.86 -18.28
C LEU A 70 -31.97 -13.06 -18.76
N LYS A 71 -33.30 -13.01 -18.57
CA LYS A 71 -34.26 -14.07 -18.92
C LYS A 71 -33.95 -15.42 -18.26
N CYS A 72 -33.46 -15.40 -17.02
CA CYS A 72 -33.11 -16.57 -16.24
C CYS A 72 -34.23 -16.93 -15.23
N THR A 73 -34.48 -18.22 -15.05
CA THR A 73 -35.38 -18.77 -14.01
C THR A 73 -34.85 -20.11 -13.52
N GLY A 74 -35.11 -20.48 -12.26
CA GLY A 74 -34.67 -21.77 -11.70
C GLY A 74 -33.23 -21.74 -11.20
N ASP A 75 -32.49 -22.83 -11.40
CA ASP A 75 -31.11 -22.95 -10.90
C ASP A 75 -30.13 -22.28 -11.87
N LEU A 76 -29.34 -21.35 -11.35
CA LEU A 76 -28.37 -20.56 -12.09
C LEU A 76 -27.00 -20.68 -11.44
N THR A 77 -25.97 -20.82 -12.27
CA THR A 77 -24.58 -20.75 -11.85
C THR A 77 -23.97 -19.46 -12.36
N LEU A 78 -23.54 -18.60 -11.44
CA LEU A 78 -22.72 -17.44 -11.75
C LEU A 78 -21.27 -17.76 -11.43
N THR A 79 -20.36 -17.30 -12.26
CA THR A 79 -18.93 -17.36 -11.97
C THR A 79 -18.50 -16.03 -11.40
N LEU A 80 -18.03 -16.02 -10.16
CA LEU A 80 -17.25 -14.93 -9.61
C LEU A 80 -15.90 -14.94 -10.34
N VAL A 81 -15.78 -14.05 -11.32
CA VAL A 81 -14.53 -13.81 -12.01
C VAL A 81 -13.64 -13.03 -11.06
N THR A 82 -12.80 -13.77 -10.36
CA THR A 82 -11.70 -13.19 -9.61
C THR A 82 -10.60 -12.80 -10.59
N THR A 83 -9.94 -11.66 -10.39
CA THR A 83 -9.01 -11.10 -11.37
C THR A 83 -7.98 -12.14 -11.82
N GLY A 84 -8.04 -12.54 -13.09
CA GLY A 84 -7.09 -13.45 -13.72
C GLY A 84 -6.97 -14.86 -13.11
N GLY A 85 -7.99 -15.46 -12.49
CA GLY A 85 -7.87 -16.81 -11.93
C GLY A 85 -7.70 -16.85 -10.41
N LEU A 86 -7.34 -15.72 -9.79
CA LEU A 86 -6.89 -15.68 -8.41
C LEU A 86 -7.92 -15.03 -7.49
N ASN A 87 -8.33 -15.71 -6.42
CA ASN A 87 -9.17 -15.12 -5.38
C ASN A 87 -8.33 -14.28 -4.41
N VAL A 88 -8.00 -13.05 -4.83
CA VAL A 88 -7.19 -12.11 -4.04
C VAL A 88 -7.81 -11.81 -2.67
N TRP A 89 -9.14 -11.78 -2.57
CA TRP A 89 -9.82 -11.55 -1.29
C TRP A 89 -9.62 -12.68 -0.29
N LYS A 90 -9.58 -13.94 -0.76
CA LYS A 90 -9.22 -15.08 0.08
C LYS A 90 -7.82 -14.90 0.66
N LEU A 91 -6.85 -14.48 -0.17
CA LEU A 91 -5.48 -14.20 0.31
C LEU A 91 -5.46 -13.12 1.39
N ILE A 92 -6.20 -12.02 1.20
CA ILE A 92 -6.31 -10.96 2.21
C ILE A 92 -6.87 -11.53 3.51
N ASN A 93 -7.97 -12.29 3.47
CA ASN A 93 -8.58 -12.85 4.67
C ASN A 93 -7.66 -13.83 5.39
N THR A 94 -6.96 -14.70 4.65
CA THR A 94 -5.99 -15.64 5.22
C THR A 94 -4.85 -14.90 5.92
N LEU A 95 -4.26 -13.90 5.27
CA LEU A 95 -3.14 -13.13 5.81
C LEU A 95 -3.57 -12.19 6.96
N MET A 96 -4.80 -11.69 6.94
CA MET A 96 -5.35 -10.80 7.96
C MET A 96 -6.02 -11.54 9.13
N ASP A 97 -6.11 -12.87 9.13
CA ASP A 97 -6.73 -13.64 10.21
C ASP A 97 -5.99 -13.40 11.55
N PRO A 98 -6.64 -12.82 12.58
CA PRO A 98 -6.02 -12.60 13.90
C PRO A 98 -5.64 -13.90 14.63
N LYS A 99 -6.20 -15.04 14.22
CA LYS A 99 -5.84 -16.36 14.75
C LYS A 99 -4.71 -17.03 13.98
N GLY A 100 -4.36 -16.51 12.79
CA GLY A 100 -3.25 -17.05 12.03
C GLY A 100 -1.94 -16.91 12.81
N GLY A 101 -1.13 -17.97 12.77
CA GLY A 101 0.22 -18.01 13.32
C GLY A 101 1.26 -18.02 12.18
N PRO A 102 2.55 -18.29 12.46
CA PRO A 102 3.62 -18.30 11.46
C PRO A 102 3.43 -19.29 10.28
N GLU A 103 2.34 -20.04 10.27
CA GLU A 103 1.97 -21.01 9.24
C GLU A 103 1.06 -20.43 8.14
N TYR A 104 0.89 -19.10 8.04
CA TYR A 104 -0.01 -18.44 7.07
C TYR A 104 0.14 -18.94 5.63
N LEU A 105 1.36 -19.28 5.23
CA LEU A 105 1.67 -19.74 3.88
C LEU A 105 1.26 -21.19 3.62
N GLN A 106 0.98 -22.00 4.64
CA GLN A 106 0.54 -23.40 4.44
C GLN A 106 -0.81 -23.48 3.73
N ASP A 107 -1.68 -22.48 3.94
CA ASP A 107 -3.01 -22.38 3.34
C ASP A 107 -3.01 -21.64 1.98
N ILE A 108 -1.84 -21.21 1.50
CA ILE A 108 -1.67 -20.45 0.27
C ILE A 108 -0.82 -21.24 -0.72
N ALA A 109 -1.38 -21.54 -1.89
CA ALA A 109 -0.65 -22.23 -2.95
C ALA A 109 0.46 -21.32 -3.53
N GLU A 110 1.60 -21.91 -3.91
CA GLU A 110 2.69 -21.18 -4.55
C GLU A 110 2.23 -20.54 -5.88
N GLU A 111 1.42 -21.26 -6.64
CA GLU A 111 0.85 -20.81 -7.91
C GLU A 111 -0.02 -19.55 -7.72
N ASP A 112 -0.74 -19.45 -6.60
CA ASP A 112 -1.54 -18.28 -6.26
C ASP A 112 -0.65 -17.05 -5.99
N LEU A 113 0.50 -17.23 -5.33
CA LEU A 113 1.47 -16.16 -5.10
C LEU A 113 2.15 -15.71 -6.40
N LEU A 114 2.52 -16.65 -7.27
CA LEU A 114 3.08 -16.33 -8.59
C LEU A 114 2.05 -15.57 -9.43
N ARG A 115 0.79 -15.99 -9.40
CA ARG A 115 -0.27 -15.28 -10.11
C ARG A 115 -0.53 -13.90 -9.53
N LEU A 116 -0.42 -13.73 -8.22
CA LEU A 116 -0.51 -12.42 -7.57
C LEU A 116 0.59 -11.46 -8.06
N CYS A 117 1.82 -11.94 -8.22
CA CYS A 117 2.93 -11.17 -8.78
C CYS A 117 2.66 -10.75 -10.24
N GLU A 118 2.12 -11.63 -11.07
CA GLU A 118 1.74 -11.28 -12.44
C GLU A 118 0.65 -10.20 -12.48
N LEU A 119 -0.36 -10.31 -11.60
CA LEU A 119 -1.44 -9.34 -11.51
C LEU A 119 -0.94 -7.99 -11.01
N SER A 120 -0.16 -7.98 -9.92
CA SER A 120 0.39 -6.74 -9.35
C SER A 120 1.30 -6.04 -10.35
N SER A 121 2.13 -6.79 -11.09
CA SER A 121 2.97 -6.26 -12.17
C SER A 121 2.15 -5.52 -13.23
N ARG A 122 1.03 -6.09 -13.69
CA ARG A 122 0.13 -5.40 -14.64
C ARG A 122 -0.45 -4.11 -14.06
N VAL A 123 -0.88 -4.14 -12.80
CA VAL A 123 -1.40 -2.95 -12.11
C VAL A 123 -0.32 -1.87 -12.07
N PHE A 124 0.87 -2.19 -11.58
CA PHE A 124 1.99 -1.25 -11.55
C PHE A 124 2.33 -0.70 -12.93
N LEU A 125 2.43 -1.54 -13.97
CA LEU A 125 2.74 -1.10 -15.32
C LEU A 125 1.66 -0.19 -15.92
N SER A 126 0.41 -0.33 -15.50
CA SER A 126 -0.68 0.55 -15.92
C SER A 126 -0.66 1.93 -15.23
N GLU A 127 -0.01 2.03 -14.07
CA GLU A 127 0.08 3.26 -13.30
C GLU A 127 1.09 4.25 -13.86
N ALA A 128 0.78 5.54 -13.73
CA ALA A 128 1.72 6.60 -14.04
C ALA A 128 2.90 6.58 -13.03
N PRO A 129 4.11 7.02 -13.45
CA PRO A 129 5.25 7.14 -12.53
C PRO A 129 5.00 8.11 -11.37
N VAL A 130 4.21 9.16 -11.62
CA VAL A 130 3.79 10.13 -10.62
C VAL A 130 2.31 9.90 -10.32
N LEU A 131 2.03 9.44 -9.10
CA LEU A 131 0.68 9.20 -8.60
C LEU A 131 0.20 10.43 -7.83
N HIS A 132 -1.07 10.80 -7.98
CA HIS A 132 -1.67 11.94 -7.26
C HIS A 132 -2.77 11.45 -6.32
N VAL A 133 -2.71 11.91 -5.08
CA VAL A 133 -3.67 11.58 -4.02
C VAL A 133 -4.32 12.87 -3.51
N PRO A 134 -5.65 13.05 -3.65
CA PRO A 134 -6.27 14.35 -3.39
C PRO A 134 -6.62 14.61 -1.91
N ASP A 135 -6.75 13.58 -1.08
CA ASP A 135 -7.32 13.69 0.28
C ASP A 135 -6.75 12.62 1.22
N GLY A 136 -7.18 12.67 2.48
CA GLY A 136 -6.55 12.06 3.65
C GLY A 136 -5.90 10.70 3.43
N VAL A 137 -4.66 10.57 3.88
CA VAL A 137 -3.81 9.41 3.59
C VAL A 137 -2.92 9.03 4.77
N VAL A 138 -2.71 7.74 4.92
CA VAL A 138 -1.74 7.15 5.83
C VAL A 138 -0.48 6.79 5.03
N VAL A 139 0.64 7.40 5.38
CA VAL A 139 1.95 7.12 4.79
C VAL A 139 2.74 6.24 5.75
N PHE A 140 3.18 5.07 5.26
CA PHE A 140 4.04 4.16 6.01
C PHE A 140 5.39 3.97 5.31
N GLY A 141 6.45 3.88 6.10
CA GLY A 141 7.82 3.68 5.64
C GLY A 141 8.17 2.21 5.43
N SER A 142 9.46 1.92 5.55
CA SER A 142 10.02 0.57 5.47
C SER A 142 9.31 -0.40 6.42
N LEU A 143 9.06 -1.61 5.91
CA LEU A 143 8.52 -2.75 6.66
C LEU A 143 9.54 -3.89 6.76
N SER A 144 10.38 -4.03 5.75
CA SER A 144 11.47 -5.02 5.66
C SER A 144 11.09 -6.48 5.96
N GLY A 145 9.82 -6.88 5.86
CA GLY A 145 9.34 -8.24 6.16
C GLY A 145 8.77 -8.41 7.57
N GLU A 146 8.60 -7.32 8.33
CA GLU A 146 7.96 -7.32 9.65
C GLU A 146 6.43 -7.33 9.53
N PHE A 147 5.89 -8.49 9.15
CA PHE A 147 4.47 -8.67 8.85
C PHE A 147 3.53 -8.28 9.99
N HIS A 148 3.92 -8.54 11.24
CA HIS A 148 3.14 -8.16 12.40
C HIS A 148 2.99 -6.64 12.54
N GLN A 149 4.02 -5.87 12.18
CA GLN A 149 3.96 -4.41 12.20
C GLN A 149 3.05 -3.88 11.10
N LEU A 150 3.06 -4.50 9.91
CA LEU A 150 2.10 -4.18 8.86
C LEU A 150 0.64 -4.36 9.33
N ARG A 151 0.34 -5.48 10.01
CA ARG A 151 -0.99 -5.71 10.57
C ARG A 151 -1.34 -4.72 11.68
N HIS A 152 -0.37 -4.34 12.51
CA HIS A 152 -0.54 -3.29 13.52
C HIS A 152 -0.94 -1.96 12.87
N ILE A 153 -0.32 -1.57 11.76
CA ILE A 153 -0.65 -0.33 11.03
C ILE A 153 -2.11 -0.35 10.58
N PHE A 154 -2.59 -1.43 9.96
CA PHE A 154 -3.99 -1.54 9.53
C PHE A 154 -4.96 -1.56 10.72
N ALA A 155 -4.64 -2.29 11.78
CA ALA A 155 -5.46 -2.32 12.99
C ALA A 155 -5.59 -0.95 13.68
N THR A 156 -4.58 -0.08 13.57
CA THR A 156 -4.54 1.22 14.24
C THR A 156 -5.02 2.38 13.38
N CYS A 157 -4.78 2.33 12.06
CA CYS A 157 -5.01 3.46 11.16
C CYS A 157 -6.26 3.32 10.29
N GLY A 158 -6.94 2.16 10.34
CA GLY A 158 -8.19 1.91 9.64
C GLY A 158 -8.07 0.84 8.56
N ASP A 159 -9.21 0.47 7.99
CA ASP A 159 -9.26 -0.54 6.93
C ASP A 159 -8.98 0.10 5.56
N VAL A 160 -8.30 -0.63 4.67
CA VAL A 160 -7.96 -0.19 3.31
C VAL A 160 -9.21 0.13 2.45
N LEU A 161 -10.39 -0.38 2.84
CA LEU A 161 -11.67 -0.03 2.22
C LEU A 161 -12.09 1.42 2.46
N THR A 162 -11.65 2.02 3.57
CA THR A 162 -12.06 3.38 3.99
C THR A 162 -10.89 4.35 4.10
N THR A 163 -9.67 3.82 4.19
CA THR A 163 -8.46 4.59 4.43
C THR A 163 -7.51 4.39 3.26
N ARG A 164 -7.00 5.51 2.73
CA ARG A 164 -5.99 5.50 1.69
C ARG A 164 -4.60 5.32 2.29
N TYR A 165 -3.77 4.51 1.64
CA TYR A 165 -2.41 4.21 2.09
C TYR A 165 -1.37 4.49 1.00
N VAL A 166 -0.21 5.00 1.43
CA VAL A 166 0.99 5.16 0.61
C VAL A 166 2.16 4.49 1.34
N GLY A 167 2.70 3.40 0.77
CA GLY A 167 3.90 2.74 1.26
C GLY A 167 5.14 3.24 0.56
N LEU A 168 6.16 3.70 1.30
CA LEU A 168 7.34 4.36 0.73
C LEU A 168 8.42 3.40 0.20
N GLY A 169 8.26 2.08 0.30
CA GLY A 169 9.24 1.11 -0.21
C GLY A 169 9.89 0.29 0.89
N ASN A 170 10.93 -0.47 0.54
CA ASN A 170 11.66 -1.36 1.47
C ASN A 170 10.74 -2.32 2.24
N TYR A 171 9.91 -3.06 1.49
CA TYR A 171 8.86 -3.91 2.06
C TYR A 171 9.36 -5.27 2.59
N CYS A 172 10.50 -5.76 2.08
CA CYS A 172 11.03 -7.10 2.38
C CYS A 172 12.55 -7.08 2.62
N ASN A 173 13.16 -8.26 2.83
CA ASN A 173 14.60 -8.61 2.86
C ASN A 173 15.26 -8.85 4.23
N ARG A 174 14.74 -8.38 5.37
CA ARG A 174 15.44 -8.53 6.67
C ARG A 174 14.63 -9.23 7.76
N GLY A 175 13.33 -8.98 7.79
CA GLY A 175 12.38 -9.61 8.69
C GLY A 175 11.98 -10.99 8.19
N GLU A 176 11.41 -11.77 9.12
CA GLU A 176 11.16 -13.20 8.94
C GLU A 176 10.01 -13.51 7.96
N HIS A 177 9.09 -12.57 7.74
CA HIS A 177 7.81 -12.81 7.06
C HIS A 177 7.69 -11.98 5.76
N GLY A 178 8.72 -12.04 4.92
CA GLY A 178 8.82 -11.26 3.69
C GLY A 178 7.75 -11.61 2.64
N ILE A 179 7.40 -12.90 2.52
CA ILE A 179 6.42 -13.38 1.54
C ILE A 179 5.01 -12.97 1.97
N GLU A 180 4.67 -13.08 3.24
CA GLU A 180 3.40 -12.64 3.82
C GLU A 180 3.23 -11.14 3.67
N THR A 181 4.30 -10.38 3.95
CA THR A 181 4.32 -8.92 3.78
C THR A 181 4.04 -8.53 2.33
N LEU A 182 4.79 -9.07 1.37
CA LEU A 182 4.55 -8.78 -0.05
C LEU A 182 3.21 -9.30 -0.54
N GLY A 183 2.80 -10.50 -0.11
CA GLY A 183 1.52 -11.11 -0.46
C GLY A 183 0.34 -10.23 -0.04
N LEU A 184 0.35 -9.68 1.18
CA LEU A 184 -0.71 -8.80 1.65
C LEU A 184 -0.69 -7.46 0.91
N LEU A 185 0.50 -6.85 0.77
CA LEU A 185 0.64 -5.56 0.08
C LEU A 185 0.20 -5.63 -1.40
N PHE A 186 0.60 -6.69 -2.11
CA PHE A 186 0.18 -6.90 -3.51
C PHE A 186 -1.28 -7.25 -3.63
N SER A 187 -1.86 -7.98 -2.66
CA SER A 187 -3.29 -8.26 -2.63
C SER A 187 -4.11 -6.98 -2.50
N TYR A 188 -3.74 -6.11 -1.55
CA TYR A 188 -4.38 -4.79 -1.43
C TYR A 188 -4.16 -3.92 -2.66
N LYS A 189 -2.95 -3.93 -3.25
CA LYS A 189 -2.68 -3.18 -4.49
C LYS A 189 -3.57 -3.63 -5.65
N CYS A 190 -3.76 -4.94 -5.82
CA CYS A 190 -4.60 -5.47 -6.89
C CYS A 190 -6.09 -5.18 -6.67
N MET A 191 -6.56 -5.17 -5.43
CA MET A 191 -7.97 -4.94 -5.12
C MET A 191 -8.34 -3.46 -5.04
N PHE A 192 -7.41 -2.60 -4.61
CA PHE A 192 -7.65 -1.19 -4.33
C PHE A 192 -6.55 -0.31 -4.92
N PRO A 193 -6.28 -0.37 -6.24
CA PRO A 193 -5.12 0.30 -6.84
C PRO A 193 -5.09 1.82 -6.63
N GLU A 194 -6.26 2.47 -6.57
CA GLU A 194 -6.41 3.91 -6.34
C GLU A 194 -6.28 4.30 -4.85
N ASN A 195 -6.60 3.38 -3.93
CA ASN A 195 -6.57 3.63 -2.49
C ASN A 195 -5.33 3.05 -1.80
N PHE A 196 -4.58 2.17 -2.47
CA PHE A 196 -3.41 1.51 -1.93
C PHE A 196 -2.23 1.68 -2.88
N ILE A 197 -1.33 2.60 -2.53
CA ILE A 197 -0.20 3.02 -3.36
C ILE A 197 1.09 2.45 -2.76
N LEU A 198 1.92 1.86 -3.60
CA LEU A 198 3.22 1.30 -3.23
C LEU A 198 4.30 1.91 -4.12
N LEU A 199 5.26 2.61 -3.49
CA LEU A 199 6.39 3.22 -4.16
C LEU A 199 7.56 2.24 -4.27
N ARG A 200 8.14 2.15 -5.47
CA ARG A 200 9.43 1.51 -5.75
C ARG A 200 9.92 1.97 -7.12
N GLY A 201 11.23 1.97 -7.31
CA GLY A 201 11.84 2.45 -8.55
C GLY A 201 11.51 3.92 -8.78
N LYS A 202 10.97 4.22 -9.95
CA LYS A 202 10.58 5.57 -10.35
C LYS A 202 9.19 6.01 -9.86
N HIS A 203 8.49 5.20 -9.08
CA HIS A 203 7.18 5.62 -8.56
C HIS A 203 7.35 6.64 -7.44
N VAL A 204 6.64 7.75 -7.58
CA VAL A 204 6.49 8.75 -6.52
C VAL A 204 5.01 9.06 -6.34
N CYS A 205 4.64 9.55 -5.16
CA CYS A 205 3.27 9.96 -4.88
C CYS A 205 3.24 11.42 -4.43
N VAL A 206 2.31 12.18 -4.97
CA VAL A 206 2.06 13.57 -4.59
C VAL A 206 0.71 13.63 -3.88
N VAL A 207 0.75 13.97 -2.60
CA VAL A 207 -0.45 14.12 -1.77
C VAL A 207 -0.86 15.58 -1.75
N GLN A 208 -2.13 15.85 -2.09
CA GLN A 208 -2.77 17.17 -2.12
C GLN A 208 -1.99 18.22 -2.93
N ASN A 209 -1.20 17.80 -3.93
CA ASN A 209 -0.28 18.66 -4.67
C ASN A 209 0.72 19.44 -3.78
N ARG A 210 0.95 18.99 -2.54
CA ARG A 210 1.73 19.70 -1.52
C ARG A 210 2.86 18.85 -0.95
N VAL A 211 2.62 17.55 -0.73
CA VAL A 211 3.59 16.65 -0.12
C VAL A 211 4.09 15.65 -1.15
N LEU A 212 5.40 15.64 -1.40
CA LEU A 212 6.04 14.67 -2.26
C LEU A 212 6.53 13.47 -1.44
N CYS A 213 5.99 12.28 -1.73
CA CYS A 213 6.41 11.01 -1.16
C CYS A 213 7.34 10.28 -2.14
N VAL A 214 8.52 9.89 -1.67
CA VAL A 214 9.50 9.09 -2.41
C VAL A 214 10.05 7.95 -1.56
N CYS A 215 10.81 7.04 -2.16
CA CYS A 215 11.52 6.00 -1.41
C CYS A 215 12.68 6.58 -0.59
N SER A 216 13.65 7.22 -1.26
CA SER A 216 14.84 7.76 -0.61
C SER A 216 14.99 9.26 -0.84
N GLY A 217 15.65 9.67 -1.93
CA GLY A 217 16.17 11.03 -2.03
C GLY A 217 15.99 11.69 -3.39
N LEU A 218 16.80 12.73 -3.60
CA LEU A 218 16.84 13.51 -4.83
C LEU A 218 18.13 13.21 -5.60
N SER A 219 18.11 13.49 -6.90
CA SER A 219 19.28 13.32 -7.79
C SER A 219 19.77 14.65 -8.33
N CYS A 220 21.06 14.72 -8.64
CA CYS A 220 21.71 15.87 -9.28
C CYS A 220 21.60 15.86 -10.82
N GLU A 221 21.30 14.72 -11.44
CA GLU A 221 21.40 14.55 -12.90
C GLU A 221 20.20 15.12 -13.66
N HIS A 222 18.99 14.97 -13.09
CA HIS A 222 17.74 15.33 -13.76
C HIS A 222 16.69 15.91 -12.81
N GLY A 223 15.79 16.71 -13.37
CA GLY A 223 14.62 17.23 -12.66
C GLY A 223 13.47 16.23 -12.55
N PHE A 224 12.46 16.59 -11.78
CA PHE A 224 11.28 15.76 -11.46
C PHE A 224 10.56 15.21 -12.72
N ASP A 225 10.48 16.00 -13.79
CA ASP A 225 9.83 15.60 -15.05
C ASP A 225 10.49 14.40 -15.75
N PHE A 226 11.74 14.07 -15.40
CA PHE A 226 12.45 12.95 -15.98
C PHE A 226 11.85 11.58 -15.58
N LEU A 227 11.11 11.52 -14.47
CA LEU A 227 10.37 10.31 -14.06
C LEU A 227 9.48 9.73 -15.16
N GLN A 228 8.90 10.61 -15.98
CA GLN A 228 8.01 10.23 -17.08
C GLN A 228 8.75 9.54 -18.24
N ARG A 229 10.07 9.72 -18.34
CA ARG A 229 10.90 9.20 -19.45
C ARG A 229 11.54 7.84 -19.17
N LEU A 230 11.67 7.47 -17.90
CA LEU A 230 12.19 6.16 -17.53
C LEU A 230 11.23 5.07 -18.03
N GLU A 231 11.71 4.02 -18.67
CA GLU A 231 10.84 2.92 -19.12
C GLU A 231 10.62 1.89 -18.00
N ARG A 232 9.56 1.07 -18.12
CA ARG A 232 9.31 -0.07 -17.23
C ARG A 232 8.89 -1.30 -18.06
N PRO A 233 9.24 -2.52 -17.62
CA PRO A 233 10.07 -2.84 -16.46
C PRO A 233 11.53 -2.42 -16.66
N THR A 234 12.24 -2.15 -15.57
CA THR A 234 13.66 -1.77 -15.60
C THR A 234 14.32 -2.23 -14.32
N ASP A 235 15.58 -2.66 -14.42
CA ASP A 235 16.42 -2.90 -13.26
C ASP A 235 16.94 -1.58 -12.69
N ILE A 236 17.34 -1.59 -11.43
CA ILE A 236 17.91 -0.41 -10.78
C ILE A 236 19.40 -0.35 -11.17
N PRO A 237 19.86 0.72 -11.81
CA PRO A 237 21.28 0.89 -12.13
C PRO A 237 22.09 1.15 -10.87
N ASP A 238 23.40 0.89 -10.92
CA ASP A 238 24.33 1.14 -9.81
C ASP A 238 24.55 2.65 -9.57
N GLU A 239 24.32 3.49 -10.58
CA GLU A 239 24.48 4.94 -10.52
C GLU A 239 23.37 5.70 -11.27
N GLY A 240 23.36 7.02 -11.06
CA GLY A 240 22.49 7.96 -11.78
C GLY A 240 21.10 8.14 -11.18
N PHE A 241 20.23 8.82 -11.93
CA PHE A 241 18.95 9.32 -11.42
C PHE A 241 18.06 8.28 -10.72
N LEU A 242 17.89 7.08 -11.29
CA LEU A 242 17.04 6.04 -10.68
C LEU A 242 17.70 5.43 -9.43
N CYS A 243 19.04 5.34 -9.39
CA CYS A 243 19.78 4.93 -8.20
C CYS A 243 19.56 5.94 -7.06
N ASP A 244 19.76 7.22 -7.34
CA ASP A 244 19.59 8.30 -6.34
C ASP A 244 18.17 8.35 -5.74
N LEU A 245 17.12 8.13 -6.54
CA LEU A 245 15.74 8.10 -6.01
C LEU A 245 15.53 7.02 -4.94
N LEU A 246 16.31 5.94 -5.00
CA LEU A 246 16.20 4.79 -4.11
C LEU A 246 17.26 4.74 -3.02
N TRP A 247 18.38 5.44 -3.20
CA TRP A 247 19.53 5.31 -2.32
C TRP A 247 20.15 6.62 -1.84
N ALA A 248 19.76 7.76 -2.41
CA ALA A 248 20.32 9.05 -1.98
C ALA A 248 19.90 9.40 -0.55
N GLU A 249 20.83 9.98 0.21
CA GLU A 249 20.67 10.24 1.65
C GLU A 249 20.84 11.74 1.99
N PRO A 250 19.98 12.30 2.86
CA PRO A 250 20.14 13.67 3.32
C PRO A 250 21.33 13.80 4.28
N ASP A 251 22.08 14.90 4.21
CA ASP A 251 23.21 15.19 5.11
C ASP A 251 23.20 16.68 5.52
N LEU A 252 23.09 16.94 6.83
CA LEU A 252 22.99 18.30 7.38
C LEU A 252 24.30 19.09 7.26
N HIS A 253 25.41 18.41 6.98
CA HIS A 253 26.75 18.98 7.02
C HIS A 253 27.29 19.37 5.65
N ILE A 254 26.49 19.21 4.59
CA ILE A 254 26.87 19.55 3.22
C ILE A 254 25.92 20.60 2.63
N ALA A 255 26.43 21.31 1.62
CA ALA A 255 25.64 22.16 0.73
C ALA A 255 25.64 21.54 -0.67
N GLY A 256 24.49 21.54 -1.35
CA GLY A 256 24.36 20.90 -2.66
C GLY A 256 24.40 19.37 -2.56
N PHE A 257 24.98 18.74 -3.57
CA PHE A 257 25.16 17.28 -3.64
C PHE A 257 26.61 16.90 -3.32
N SER A 258 26.80 15.69 -2.80
CA SER A 258 28.12 15.09 -2.58
C SER A 258 28.06 13.60 -2.91
N ASP A 259 29.15 13.08 -3.47
CA ASP A 259 29.29 11.65 -3.69
C ASP A 259 29.26 10.90 -2.35
N SER A 260 28.78 9.66 -2.39
CA SER A 260 28.75 8.75 -1.24
C SER A 260 29.56 7.49 -1.56
N ILE A 261 30.03 6.81 -0.51
CA ILE A 261 30.75 5.52 -0.62
C ILE A 261 29.76 4.35 -0.81
N ARG A 262 28.46 4.60 -0.55
CA ARG A 262 27.37 3.64 -0.78
C ARG A 262 26.63 4.02 -2.06
N ASP A 263 25.71 3.16 -2.48
CA ASP A 263 24.80 3.42 -3.59
C ASP A 263 24.05 4.75 -3.33
N GLY A 264 24.01 5.65 -4.33
CA GLY A 264 23.32 6.94 -4.28
C GLY A 264 24.11 8.12 -3.66
N ASN A 265 23.84 9.32 -4.17
CA ASN A 265 24.46 10.57 -3.73
C ASN A 265 23.90 11.09 -2.39
N LYS A 266 24.64 11.99 -1.74
CA LYS A 266 24.13 12.78 -0.61
C LYS A 266 23.60 14.12 -1.06
N PHE A 267 22.64 14.69 -0.32
CA PHE A 267 22.11 16.03 -0.59
C PHE A 267 21.88 16.86 0.68
N GLY A 268 22.17 18.16 0.59
CA GLY A 268 22.02 19.12 1.67
C GLY A 268 20.60 19.70 1.82
N PRO A 269 20.33 20.44 2.90
CA PRO A 269 19.05 21.13 3.12
C PRO A 269 18.66 22.09 2.00
N ASP A 270 19.64 22.76 1.40
CA ASP A 270 19.44 23.70 0.31
C ASP A 270 18.88 23.02 -0.94
N VAL A 271 19.33 21.80 -1.24
CA VAL A 271 18.81 20.99 -2.35
C VAL A 271 17.32 20.72 -2.16
N VAL A 272 16.91 20.25 -0.98
CA VAL A 272 15.50 20.00 -0.65
C VAL A 272 14.67 21.27 -0.80
N GLN A 273 15.12 22.36 -0.19
CA GLN A 273 14.38 23.63 -0.21
C GLN A 273 14.25 24.21 -1.62
N ASN A 274 15.29 24.12 -2.43
CA ASN A 274 15.27 24.59 -3.82
C ASN A 274 14.36 23.70 -4.68
N PHE A 275 14.45 22.38 -4.51
CA PHE A 275 13.61 21.42 -5.24
C PHE A 275 12.12 21.61 -4.92
N LEU A 276 11.74 21.70 -3.64
CA LEU A 276 10.36 21.90 -3.23
C LEU A 276 9.80 23.23 -3.77
N ARG A 277 10.58 24.32 -3.69
CA ARG A 277 10.19 25.63 -4.24
C ARG A 277 10.00 25.58 -5.76
N ALA A 278 10.91 24.93 -6.48
CA ALA A 278 10.84 24.83 -7.94
C ALA A 278 9.61 24.03 -8.42
N ASN A 279 9.15 23.06 -7.62
CA ASN A 279 8.04 22.17 -7.97
C ASN A 279 6.73 22.50 -7.22
N ASN A 280 6.67 23.62 -6.50
CA ASN A 280 5.52 24.07 -5.69
C ASN A 280 5.06 23.05 -4.63
N PHE A 281 6.00 22.32 -4.03
CA PHE A 281 5.74 21.44 -2.90
C PHE A 281 6.11 22.13 -1.58
N GLU A 282 5.46 21.70 -0.50
CA GLU A 282 5.69 22.24 0.85
C GLU A 282 6.65 21.36 1.66
N MET A 283 6.59 20.04 1.43
CA MET A 283 7.29 19.02 2.20
C MET A 283 7.59 17.79 1.34
N MET A 284 8.68 17.10 1.66
CA MET A 284 9.05 15.79 1.15
C MET A 284 8.95 14.74 2.26
N CYS A 285 8.48 13.54 1.94
CA CYS A 285 8.43 12.39 2.84
C CYS A 285 9.17 11.21 2.21
N ARG A 286 10.07 10.58 2.97
CA ARG A 286 10.87 9.42 2.55
C ARG A 286 10.96 8.35 3.63
N THR A 287 11.57 7.21 3.32
CA THR A 287 11.83 6.15 4.31
C THR A 287 13.31 5.88 4.54
N ALA A 288 13.73 5.76 5.80
CA ALA A 288 15.03 5.28 6.28
C ALA A 288 14.91 4.87 7.75
N VAL A 289 15.91 4.15 8.28
CA VAL A 289 15.95 3.82 9.72
C VAL A 289 16.29 5.09 10.51
N VAL A 290 15.43 5.44 11.47
CA VAL A 290 15.59 6.58 12.39
C VAL A 290 15.07 6.20 13.77
N ASP A 291 15.70 6.73 14.83
CA ASP A 291 15.51 6.25 16.21
C ASP A 291 14.08 6.43 16.74
N GLU A 292 13.46 7.59 16.50
CA GLU A 292 12.14 7.92 17.06
C GLU A 292 10.98 7.53 16.12
N GLY A 293 11.25 6.71 15.10
CA GLY A 293 10.30 6.29 14.07
C GLY A 293 10.08 7.31 12.97
N PHE A 294 10.34 8.59 13.25
CA PHE A 294 10.45 9.63 12.24
C PHE A 294 11.50 10.69 12.62
N GLU A 295 12.01 11.42 11.63
CA GLU A 295 12.99 12.49 11.82
C GLU A 295 12.78 13.63 10.81
N TRP A 296 12.91 14.88 11.27
CA TRP A 296 12.84 16.07 10.43
C TRP A 296 14.22 16.49 9.93
N PHE A 297 14.27 16.98 8.69
CA PHE A 297 15.46 17.51 8.03
C PHE A 297 15.17 18.84 7.32
N GLY A 298 16.17 19.73 7.30
CA GLY A 298 16.17 20.97 6.52
C GLY A 298 15.00 21.90 6.82
N ASP A 299 14.83 22.30 8.09
CA ASP A 299 13.75 23.20 8.54
C ASP A 299 12.35 22.63 8.27
N THR A 300 12.14 21.34 8.62
CA THR A 300 10.86 20.62 8.44
C THR A 300 10.40 20.49 6.98
N LYS A 301 11.35 20.56 6.05
CA LYS A 301 11.07 20.39 4.61
C LYS A 301 11.16 18.96 4.14
N LEU A 302 11.89 18.11 4.85
CA LEU A 302 11.90 16.67 4.62
C LEU A 302 11.61 15.95 5.93
N VAL A 303 10.77 14.92 5.86
CA VAL A 303 10.58 13.95 6.95
C VAL A 303 10.98 12.55 6.48
N THR A 304 11.75 11.88 7.31
CA THR A 304 12.09 10.46 7.17
C THR A 304 11.20 9.67 8.12
N ILE A 305 10.57 8.58 7.64
CA ILE A 305 9.76 7.67 8.47
C ILE A 305 10.22 6.21 8.34
N ILE A 306 10.12 5.44 9.40
CA ILE A 306 10.22 3.97 9.38
C ILE A 306 9.01 3.38 10.10
N SER A 307 8.39 2.35 9.54
CA SER A 307 7.17 1.75 10.12
C SER A 307 7.44 0.41 10.79
N VAL A 308 8.67 0.21 11.26
CA VAL A 308 9.12 -0.94 12.02
C VAL A 308 9.77 -0.45 13.29
N ALA A 309 9.27 -0.91 14.44
CA ALA A 309 9.99 -0.78 15.70
C ALA A 309 10.92 -1.97 15.92
N ASN A 310 12.05 -1.74 16.58
CA ASN A 310 13.10 -2.72 16.83
C ASN A 310 13.61 -3.38 15.54
N TYR A 311 14.01 -2.55 14.58
CA TYR A 311 14.41 -2.98 13.25
C TYR A 311 15.46 -4.09 13.30
N ALA A 312 15.25 -5.17 12.55
CA ALA A 312 16.12 -6.35 12.48
C ALA A 312 16.48 -7.01 13.84
N GLY A 313 15.79 -6.67 14.93
CA GLY A 313 16.15 -7.13 16.28
C GLY A 313 17.43 -6.51 16.86
N GLU A 314 18.07 -5.60 16.14
CA GLU A 314 19.37 -5.01 16.49
C GLU A 314 19.26 -3.54 16.89
N PHE A 315 18.24 -2.85 16.40
CA PHE A 315 18.04 -1.42 16.62
C PHE A 315 17.03 -1.21 17.75
N ASN A 316 17.19 -0.17 18.56
CA ASN A 316 16.19 0.21 19.58
C ASN A 316 15.23 1.30 19.07
N ASN A 317 15.00 1.35 17.75
CA ASN A 317 14.20 2.38 17.14
C ASN A 317 12.70 2.13 17.32
N LYS A 318 11.90 3.20 17.29
CA LYS A 318 10.45 3.16 17.22
C LYS A 318 9.99 3.02 15.76
N GLY A 319 8.75 2.62 15.58
CA GLY A 319 8.05 2.70 14.30
C GLY A 319 7.09 3.88 14.30
N ALA A 320 6.86 4.48 13.14
CA ALA A 320 5.88 5.53 12.95
C ALA A 320 5.15 5.39 11.61
N VAL A 321 3.96 5.96 11.57
CA VAL A 321 3.25 6.29 10.32
C VAL A 321 2.86 7.77 10.35
N MET A 322 2.83 8.38 9.18
CA MET A 322 2.39 9.76 9.01
C MET A 322 0.94 9.78 8.53
N LEU A 323 0.10 10.56 9.20
CA LEU A 323 -1.30 10.78 8.88
C LEU A 323 -1.43 12.18 8.30
N ILE A 324 -1.84 12.29 7.04
CA ILE A 324 -2.16 13.57 6.41
C ILE A 324 -3.68 13.67 6.35
N ASP A 325 -4.25 14.68 7.00
CA ASP A 325 -5.71 14.92 6.97
C ASP A 325 -6.17 15.63 5.69
N ASP A 326 -7.48 15.82 5.53
CA ASP A 326 -8.07 16.48 4.36
C ASP A 326 -7.69 17.97 4.21
N ASN A 327 -7.12 18.58 5.26
CA ASN A 327 -6.60 19.95 5.23
C ASN A 327 -5.08 19.99 4.95
N GLY A 328 -4.45 18.81 4.84
CA GLY A 328 -3.01 18.65 4.62
C GLY A 328 -2.17 18.80 5.86
N ASN A 329 -2.75 18.70 7.05
CA ASN A 329 -1.99 18.66 8.29
C ASN A 329 -1.37 17.28 8.46
N ALA A 330 -0.03 17.23 8.53
CA ALA A 330 0.70 16.01 8.84
C ALA A 330 0.82 15.82 10.36
N THR A 331 0.44 14.64 10.84
CA THR A 331 0.64 14.18 12.22
C THR A 331 1.28 12.80 12.22
N PHE A 332 1.88 12.38 13.34
CA PHE A 332 2.56 11.09 13.43
C PHE A 332 1.93 10.22 14.51
N SER A 333 1.76 8.94 14.17
CA SER A 333 1.47 7.87 15.12
C SER A 333 2.73 7.05 15.32
N VAL A 334 3.23 7.01 16.56
CA VAL A 334 4.47 6.31 16.92
C VAL A 334 4.15 5.11 17.79
N PHE A 335 4.81 3.99 17.52
CA PHE A 335 4.66 2.71 18.21
C PHE A 335 6.01 2.07 18.50
N GLU A 336 6.05 1.26 19.55
CA GLU A 336 7.24 0.56 20.05
C GLU A 336 7.10 -0.95 19.83
N SER A 337 8.21 -1.68 19.92
CA SER A 337 8.19 -3.13 19.77
C SER A 337 7.33 -3.79 20.86
N GLY A 338 6.47 -4.74 20.47
CA GLY A 338 5.55 -5.43 21.38
C GLY A 338 4.38 -4.57 21.88
N ALA A 339 4.23 -3.32 21.42
CA ALA A 339 3.09 -2.50 21.80
C ALA A 339 1.78 -3.03 21.19
N ALA A 340 0.77 -3.23 22.04
CA ALA A 340 -0.58 -3.55 21.54
C ALA A 340 -1.11 -2.41 20.63
N PRO A 341 -1.88 -2.73 19.58
CA PRO A 341 -2.55 -1.74 18.74
C PRO A 341 -3.33 -0.74 19.59
N LYS A 342 -2.95 0.53 19.51
CA LYS A 342 -3.68 1.65 20.12
C LYS A 342 -3.97 2.67 19.03
N ALA A 343 -5.13 3.30 19.12
CA ALA A 343 -5.47 4.40 18.22
C ALA A 343 -4.32 5.43 18.21
N PRO A 344 -3.97 5.98 17.04
CA PRO A 344 -2.84 6.87 16.89
C PRO A 344 -2.94 8.03 17.89
N ARG A 345 -1.93 8.16 18.76
CA ARG A 345 -1.79 9.36 19.59
C ARG A 345 -1.21 10.45 18.73
N GLN A 346 -2.03 11.44 18.36
CA GLN A 346 -1.57 12.62 17.65
C GLN A 346 -0.49 13.32 18.47
N ARG A 347 0.76 13.22 18.00
CA ARG A 347 1.83 14.13 18.44
C ARG A 347 2.08 15.11 17.30
N SER A 348 1.63 16.35 17.47
CA SER A 348 2.20 17.48 16.76
C SER A 348 3.58 17.71 17.38
N LEU A 349 4.62 17.13 16.79
CA LEU A 349 5.99 17.47 17.16
C LEU A 349 6.38 18.65 16.27
N SER A 350 6.20 19.84 16.82
CA SER A 350 6.75 21.07 16.25
C SER A 350 8.27 20.95 16.12
N PRO A 351 8.91 21.63 15.14
CA PRO A 351 10.35 21.57 14.84
C PRO A 351 11.33 21.72 16.02
N SER A 352 10.88 22.14 17.20
CA SER A 352 11.72 22.55 18.32
C SER A 352 12.20 21.41 19.24
N SER A 353 12.07 20.14 18.86
CA SER A 353 12.56 19.01 19.66
C SER A 353 13.69 18.22 19.00
N ALA A 354 14.49 18.85 18.14
CA ALA A 354 15.77 18.28 17.74
C ALA A 354 16.68 18.13 18.99
N PRO A 355 17.18 16.94 19.33
CA PRO A 355 18.14 16.79 20.41
C PRO A 355 19.39 17.60 20.09
N ALA A 356 19.91 18.29 21.11
CA ALA A 356 21.12 19.09 21.02
C ALA A 356 22.28 18.24 20.44
N ALA A 357 23.01 18.85 19.51
CA ALA A 357 24.19 18.33 18.82
C ALA A 357 24.93 17.21 19.58
N LEU A 358 24.99 16.03 18.98
CA LEU A 358 25.97 15.02 19.35
C LEU A 358 27.38 15.62 19.14
N ALA A 359 28.15 15.67 20.23
CA ALA A 359 29.51 16.15 20.25
C ALA A 359 30.39 15.42 19.22
N PRO A 360 31.37 16.09 18.60
CA PRO A 360 32.22 15.47 17.60
C PRO A 360 32.99 14.30 18.23
N LEU A 361 32.91 13.13 17.59
CA LEU A 361 33.80 12.01 17.87
C LEU A 361 35.25 12.49 17.74
N ALA A 362 35.95 12.44 18.86
CA ALA A 362 37.36 12.80 18.94
C ALA A 362 38.17 11.96 17.93
N LYS A 363 38.91 12.65 17.07
CA LYS A 363 40.13 12.12 16.47
C LYS A 363 41.12 11.82 17.59
N ASP A 364 41.74 10.64 17.53
CA ASP A 364 43.13 10.31 17.91
C ASP A 364 43.20 8.79 18.18
N ALA A 365 44.22 8.02 17.79
CA ALA A 365 45.52 8.34 17.23
C ALA A 365 46.06 7.14 16.44
N ALA A 366 46.99 7.44 15.54
CA ALA A 366 47.96 6.50 15.01
C ALA A 366 48.75 5.81 16.13
N GLY A 367 49.10 4.56 15.88
CA GLY A 367 49.97 3.70 16.69
C GLY A 367 50.10 2.34 16.03
#